data_AF-A0A3D0JHU4-F1
#
_entry.id   AF-A0A3D0JHU4-F1
#
_cell.length_a   1.000
_cell.length_b   1.000
_cell.length_c   1.000
_cell.angle_alpha   90.00
_cell.angle_beta   90.00
_cell.angle_gamma   90.00
#
_symmetry.space_group_name_H-M   'P 1'
#
loop_
_entity.id
_entity.type
_entity.pdbx_description
1 polymer ?
#
loop_
_entity_poly.entity_id
_entity_poly.type
_entity_poly.pdbx_seq_one_letter_code
_entity_poly.pdbx_strand_id
1 'polypeptide(L)'
;MNRLLGIADPSWPTTSPIEKRAIELGYEAMVSSEPTGLRSRSLEFGLVVIHLPRGGSIQSIIEAMKHFDDAVQFLVLTDMTDEQSVKTLERIPGVSVNSVADIASIAWDELF
;
A
#
# COMPACT_ATOMS: atom_id res chain seq x y z
N MET A 1 4.65 16.99 6.83
CA MET A 1 3.73 16.35 5.87
C MET A 1 4.61 15.62 4.87
N ASN A 2 4.62 14.29 4.94
CA ASN A 2 5.46 13.44 4.09
C ASN A 2 4.84 13.42 2.69
N ARG A 3 5.60 13.85 1.68
CA ARG A 3 5.12 13.96 0.28
C ARG A 3 5.40 12.72 -0.56
N LEU A 4 6.01 11.70 0.03
CA LEU A 4 6.39 10.50 -0.68
C LEU A 4 5.35 9.39 -0.43
N LEU A 5 4.78 8.89 -1.51
CA LEU A 5 3.96 7.69 -1.55
C LEU A 5 4.83 6.48 -1.90
N GLY A 6 4.72 5.41 -1.12
CA GLY A 6 5.29 4.12 -1.46
C GLY A 6 4.27 3.24 -2.17
N ILE A 7 4.64 2.60 -3.28
CA ILE A 7 3.78 1.61 -3.95
C ILE A 7 4.59 0.32 -4.11
N ALA A 8 4.10 -0.75 -3.51
CA ALA A 8 4.62 -2.10 -3.70
C ALA A 8 3.63 -2.89 -4.55
N ASP A 9 3.99 -3.16 -5.81
CA ASP A 9 3.13 -3.85 -6.76
C ASP A 9 3.91 -4.94 -7.51
N PRO A 10 3.78 -6.22 -7.11
CA PRO A 10 4.44 -7.33 -7.80
C PRO A 10 3.86 -7.58 -9.19
N SER A 11 2.70 -6.99 -9.50
CA SER A 11 1.98 -7.10 -10.78
C SER A 11 1.84 -5.74 -11.45
N TRP A 12 2.87 -4.88 -11.34
CA TRP A 12 2.90 -3.60 -12.03
C TRP A 12 2.52 -3.77 -13.52
N PRO A 13 1.65 -2.92 -14.10
CA PRO A 13 1.19 -1.61 -13.61
C PRO A 13 -0.22 -1.60 -12.99
N THR A 14 -0.62 -2.64 -12.23
CA THR A 14 -1.98 -2.76 -11.66
C THR A 14 -2.39 -1.53 -10.86
N THR A 15 -1.47 -1.00 -10.05
CA THR A 15 -1.70 0.15 -9.17
C THR A 15 -1.24 1.50 -9.76
N SER A 16 -0.83 1.53 -11.02
CA SER A 16 -0.36 2.77 -11.68
C SER A 16 -1.35 3.95 -11.68
N PRO A 17 -2.69 3.78 -11.64
CA PRO A 17 -3.60 4.91 -11.47
C PRO A 17 -3.35 5.73 -10.19
N ILE A 18 -2.86 5.07 -9.13
CA ILE A 18 -2.58 5.69 -7.82
C ILE A 18 -1.35 6.60 -7.92
N GLU A 19 -0.28 6.10 -8.57
CA GLU A 19 0.93 6.88 -8.85
C GLU A 19 0.58 8.17 -9.61
N LYS A 20 -0.20 8.04 -10.70
CA LYS A 20 -0.63 9.19 -11.50
C LYS A 20 -1.39 10.19 -10.65
N ARG A 21 -2.32 9.71 -9.82
CA ARG A 21 -3.14 10.57 -8.96
C ARG A 21 -2.30 11.31 -7.92
N ALA A 22 -1.34 10.64 -7.31
CA ALA A 22 -0.41 11.25 -6.36
C ALA A 22 0.40 12.37 -7.03
N ILE A 23 0.95 12.13 -8.22
CA ILE A 23 1.71 13.12 -8.99
C ILE A 23 0.84 14.33 -9.37
N GLU A 24 -0.39 14.11 -9.82
CA GLU A 24 -1.35 15.20 -10.12
C GLU A 24 -1.63 16.11 -8.91
N LEU A 25 -1.58 15.55 -7.70
CA LEU A 25 -1.79 16.26 -6.45
C LEU A 25 -0.49 16.84 -5.86
N GLY A 26 0.65 16.68 -6.55
CA GLY A 26 1.94 17.24 -6.16
C GLY A 26 2.78 16.38 -5.22
N TYR A 27 2.46 15.09 -5.11
CA TYR A 27 3.21 14.10 -4.35
C TYR A 27 4.25 13.41 -5.23
N GLU A 28 5.32 12.93 -4.60
CA GLU A 28 6.27 12.02 -5.21
C GLU A 28 5.81 10.58 -4.96
N ALA A 29 6.10 9.68 -5.90
CA ALA A 29 5.82 8.26 -5.75
C ALA A 29 7.09 7.42 -5.96
N MET A 30 7.29 6.43 -5.11
CA MET A 30 8.32 5.42 -5.27
C MET A 30 7.66 4.06 -5.46
N VAL A 31 7.91 3.43 -6.61
CA VAL A 31 7.35 2.13 -6.96
C VAL A 31 8.40 1.04 -6.80
N SER A 32 7.99 -0.10 -6.25
CA SER A 32 8.78 -1.32 -6.12
C SER A 32 7.91 -2.53 -6.40
N SER A 33 8.50 -3.65 -6.82
CA SER A 33 7.76 -4.92 -6.95
C SER A 33 7.43 -5.54 -5.59
N GLU A 34 8.21 -5.21 -4.56
CA GLU A 34 8.06 -5.75 -3.20
C GLU A 34 8.13 -4.62 -2.16
N PRO A 35 7.44 -4.74 -1.01
CA PRO A 35 7.49 -3.70 0.02
C PRO A 35 8.90 -3.49 0.61
N THR A 36 9.73 -4.53 0.63
CA THR A 36 11.13 -4.47 1.07
C THR A 36 11.99 -3.52 0.23
N GLY A 37 11.66 -3.34 -1.05
CA GLY A 37 12.36 -2.40 -1.93
C GLY A 37 12.14 -0.93 -1.58
N LEU A 38 11.08 -0.62 -0.82
CA LEU A 38 10.79 0.72 -0.31
C LEU A 38 11.59 1.05 0.95
N ARG A 39 12.19 0.05 1.61
CA ARG A 39 12.84 0.19 2.93
C ARG A 39 13.91 1.30 2.97
N SER A 40 14.60 1.57 1.87
CA SER A 40 15.65 2.61 1.82
C SER A 40 15.15 4.01 2.15
N ARG A 41 13.86 4.29 1.94
CA ARG A 41 13.19 5.58 2.23
C ARG A 41 12.06 5.43 3.26
N SER A 42 12.10 4.39 4.10
CA SER A 42 10.98 4.03 4.98
C SER A 42 10.50 5.16 5.92
N LEU A 43 11.40 6.06 6.30
CA LEU A 43 11.12 7.21 7.17
C LEU A 43 10.46 8.40 6.44
N GLU A 44 10.45 8.38 5.10
CA GLU A 44 9.94 9.48 4.27
C GLU A 44 8.50 9.28 3.82
N PHE A 45 7.95 8.07 3.98
CA PHE A 45 6.58 7.77 3.56
C PHE A 45 5.55 8.27 4.57
N GLY A 46 4.44 8.82 4.06
CA GLY A 46 3.21 9.01 4.85
C GLY A 46 2.24 7.84 4.66
N LEU A 47 2.22 7.29 3.45
CA LEU A 47 1.36 6.19 3.03
C LEU A 47 2.15 5.21 2.17
N VAL A 48 1.94 3.92 2.41
CA VAL A 48 2.44 2.83 1.57
C VAL A 48 1.28 1.98 1.08
N VAL A 49 1.11 1.92 -0.24
CA VAL A 49 0.14 1.05 -0.90
C VAL A 49 0.80 -0.28 -1.25
N ILE A 50 0.18 -1.39 -0.89
CA ILE A 50 0.70 -2.74 -1.16
C ILE A 50 -0.35 -3.51 -1.95
N HIS A 51 -0.04 -3.91 -3.17
CA HIS A 51 -0.86 -4.86 -3.91
C HIS A 51 -0.53 -6.28 -3.47
N LEU A 52 -1.51 -6.95 -2.87
CA LEU A 52 -1.46 -8.35 -2.50
C LEU A 52 -2.27 -9.18 -3.52
N PRO A 53 -1.61 -9.80 -4.52
CA PRO A 53 -2.29 -10.64 -5.50
C PRO A 53 -2.85 -11.91 -4.84
N ARG A 54 -3.79 -12.56 -5.52
CA ARG A 54 -4.35 -13.84 -5.06
C ARG A 54 -3.25 -14.88 -4.87
N GLY A 55 -3.24 -15.53 -3.70
CA GLY A 55 -2.21 -16.49 -3.32
C GLY A 55 -0.91 -15.86 -2.81
N GLY A 56 -0.84 -14.53 -2.71
CA GLY A 56 0.26 -13.84 -2.06
C GLY A 56 0.31 -14.10 -0.55
N SER A 57 1.50 -13.92 0.03
CA SER A 57 1.75 -14.20 1.44
C SER A 57 1.43 -12.99 2.31
N ILE A 58 0.36 -13.09 3.10
CA ILE A 58 0.02 -12.11 4.14
C ILE A 58 1.16 -11.96 5.15
N GLN A 59 1.77 -13.09 5.56
CA GLN A 59 2.87 -13.07 6.51
C GLN A 59 4.06 -12.26 5.99
N SER A 60 4.38 -12.39 4.70
CA SER A 60 5.47 -11.63 4.08
C SER A 60 5.19 -10.12 4.06
N ILE A 61 3.93 -9.72 3.87
CA ILE A 61 3.52 -8.32 3.98
C ILE A 61 3.68 -7.82 5.41
N ILE A 62 3.19 -8.58 6.40
CA ILE A 62 3.31 -8.22 7.81
C ILE A 62 4.77 -8.07 8.22
N GLU A 63 5.65 -8.97 7.76
CA GLU A 63 7.08 -8.86 8.04
C GLU A 63 7.70 -7.63 7.40
N ALA A 64 7.31 -7.28 6.17
CA ALA A 64 7.82 -6.09 5.52
C ALA A 64 7.34 -4.79 6.20
N MET A 65 6.07 -4.74 6.66
CA MET A 65 5.51 -3.60 7.39
C MET A 65 6.31 -3.26 8.66
N LYS A 66 6.89 -4.25 9.34
CA LYS A 66 7.73 -4.05 10.55
C LYS A 66 9.00 -3.23 10.30
N HIS A 67 9.37 -3.00 9.04
CA HIS A 67 10.55 -2.19 8.68
C HIS A 67 10.25 -0.70 8.49
N PHE A 68 8.98 -0.31 8.62
CA PHE A 68 8.53 1.08 8.53
C PHE A 68 8.25 1.63 9.93
N ASP A 69 8.22 2.96 10.02
CA ASP A 69 7.86 3.66 11.26
C ASP A 69 6.37 3.48 11.57
N ASP A 70 6.00 3.49 12.86
CA ASP A 70 4.62 3.34 13.31
C ASP A 70 3.70 4.46 12.81
N ALA A 71 4.25 5.60 12.39
CA ALA A 71 3.50 6.70 11.78
C ALA A 71 3.04 6.42 10.33
N VAL A 72 3.60 5.41 9.66
CA VAL A 72 3.28 5.09 8.26
C VAL A 72 1.91 4.42 8.19
N GLN A 73 1.01 4.98 7.38
CA GLN A 73 -0.24 4.32 7.03
C GLN A 73 -0.01 3.31 5.90
N PHE A 74 -0.73 2.20 5.95
CA PHE A 74 -0.69 1.16 4.95
C PHE A 74 -2.06 0.93 4.33
N LEU A 75 -2.10 0.88 3.01
CA LEU A 75 -3.28 0.49 2.25
C LEU A 75 -2.98 -0.79 1.46
N VAL A 76 -3.55 -1.91 1.90
CA VAL A 76 -3.41 -3.19 1.20
C VAL A 76 -4.54 -3.32 0.19
N LEU A 77 -4.19 -3.46 -1.08
CA LEU A 77 -5.11 -3.70 -2.18
C LEU A 77 -5.10 -5.17 -2.54
N THR A 78 -6.26 -5.83 -2.47
CA THR A 78 -6.34 -7.28 -2.71
C THR A 78 -7.70 -7.73 -3.22
N ASP A 79 -7.71 -8.70 -4.14
CA ASP A 79 -8.91 -9.41 -4.58
C ASP A 79 -9.11 -10.74 -3.82
N MET A 80 -8.55 -10.84 -2.61
CA MET A 80 -8.78 -11.97 -1.72
C MET A 80 -10.23 -11.95 -1.23
N THR A 81 -10.92 -13.08 -1.40
CA THR A 81 -12.27 -13.29 -0.89
C THR A 81 -12.27 -13.96 0.49
N ASP A 82 -11.11 -14.33 1.01
CA ASP A 82 -10.99 -14.95 2.33
C ASP A 82 -11.15 -13.90 3.43
N GLU A 83 -12.32 -13.90 4.08
CA GLU A 83 -12.65 -12.92 5.13
C GLU A 83 -11.68 -12.98 6.32
N GLN A 84 -11.15 -14.16 6.65
CA GLN A 84 -10.28 -14.31 7.81
C GLN A 84 -8.91 -13.66 7.58
N SER A 85 -8.39 -13.77 6.36
CA SER A 85 -7.19 -13.10 5.89
C SER A 85 -7.34 -11.59 5.92
N VAL A 86 -8.45 -11.07 5.40
CA VAL A 86 -8.76 -9.62 5.43
C VAL A 86 -8.85 -9.12 6.87
N LYS A 87 -9.64 -9.80 7.73
CA LYS A 87 -9.75 -9.45 9.16
C LYS A 87 -8.42 -9.50 9.90
N THR A 88 -7.51 -10.37 9.49
CA THR A 88 -6.15 -10.44 10.08
C THR A 88 -5.36 -9.18 9.77
N LEU A 89 -5.40 -8.70 8.53
CA LEU A 89 -4.71 -7.49 8.10
C LEU A 89 -5.32 -6.23 8.74
N GLU A 90 -6.65 -6.13 8.77
CA GLU A 90 -7.37 -4.98 9.38
C GLU A 90 -7.16 -4.83 10.88
N ARG A 91 -6.72 -5.90 11.57
CA ARG A 91 -6.36 -5.83 13.01
C ARG A 91 -5.02 -5.15 13.27
N ILE A 92 -4.21 -4.94 12.23
CA ILE A 92 -2.91 -4.30 12.36
C ILE A 92 -3.13 -2.77 12.40
N PRO A 93 -2.65 -2.06 13.43
CA PRO A 93 -2.76 -0.62 13.49
C PRO A 93 -2.19 0.06 12.25
N GLY A 94 -2.91 1.05 11.72
CA GLY A 94 -2.50 1.79 10.52
C GLY A 94 -2.69 1.04 9.20
N VAL A 95 -3.26 -0.17 9.20
CA VAL A 95 -3.56 -0.93 7.98
C VAL A 95 -5.03 -0.80 7.61
N SER A 96 -5.29 -0.38 6.38
CA SER A 96 -6.59 -0.45 5.72
C SER A 96 -6.52 -1.46 4.57
N VAL A 97 -7.59 -2.22 4.34
CA VAL A 97 -7.67 -3.20 3.26
C VAL A 97 -8.79 -2.81 2.31
N ASN A 98 -8.52 -2.78 1.00
CA ASN A 98 -9.49 -2.48 -0.03
C ASN A 98 -9.33 -3.45 -1.22
N SER A 99 -10.36 -3.53 -2.05
CA SER A 99 -10.30 -4.29 -3.31
C SER A 99 -9.44 -3.58 -4.34
N VAL A 100 -8.71 -4.33 -5.17
CA VAL A 100 -8.04 -3.77 -6.36
C VAL A 100 -9.08 -3.22 -7.34
N ALA A 101 -10.27 -3.83 -7.41
CA ALA A 101 -11.36 -3.34 -8.27
C ALA A 101 -11.87 -1.94 -7.87
N ASP A 102 -11.67 -1.54 -6.62
CA ASP A 102 -12.22 -0.31 -6.05
C ASP A 102 -11.23 0.86 -6.05
N ILE A 103 -10.05 0.71 -6.67
CA ILE A 103 -9.01 1.75 -6.72
C ILE A 103 -9.58 3.11 -7.17
N ALA A 104 -10.48 3.12 -8.16
CA ALA A 104 -11.06 4.36 -8.68
C ALA A 104 -12.04 5.04 -7.72
N SER A 105 -12.62 4.30 -6.77
CA SER A 105 -13.60 4.79 -5.80
C SER A 105 -13.01 5.20 -4.46
N ILE A 106 -11.71 4.93 -4.23
CA ILE A 106 -11.02 5.37 -3.02
C ILE A 106 -10.84 6.90 -3.06
N ALA A 107 -11.16 7.58 -1.96
CA ALA A 107 -10.98 9.02 -1.78
C ALA A 107 -9.50 9.37 -1.57
N TRP A 108 -8.70 9.25 -2.63
CA TRP A 108 -7.25 9.45 -2.59
C TRP A 108 -6.81 10.82 -2.10
N ASP A 109 -7.61 11.86 -2.36
CA ASP A 109 -7.39 13.23 -1.91
C ASP A 109 -7.47 13.39 -0.39
N GLU A 110 -8.17 12.50 0.32
CA GLU A 110 -8.21 12.47 1.78
C GLU A 110 -7.04 11.68 2.38
N LEU A 111 -6.43 10.79 1.61
CA LEU A 111 -5.33 9.91 2.05
C LEU A 111 -3.94 10.52 1.84
N PHE A 112 -3.80 11.48 0.93
CA PHE A 112 -2.55 12.15 0.62
C PHE A 112 -2.31 13.39 1.48
#